data_AF-A0A0Q8DRX8-F1
#
_entry.id   AF-A0A0Q8DRX8-F1
#
_cell.length_a   1.000
_cell.length_b   1.000
_cell.length_c   1.000
_cell.angle_alpha   90.00
_cell.angle_beta   90.00
_cell.angle_gamma   90.00
#
_symmetry.space_group_name_H-M   'P 1'
#
loop_
_entity.id
_entity.type
_entity.pdbx_description
1 polymer ?
#
loop_
_entity_poly.entity_id
_entity_poly.type
_entity_poly.pdbx_seq_one_letter_code
_entity_poly.pdbx_strand_id
1 'polypeptide(L)' 'MMMNSEARKRAQDQASAKPLAAVAHLADVWDEKADHEDACGNGFAAAVLHAQARELRAALSEQLSA' A
#
# COMPACT_ATOMS: atom_id res chain seq x y z
N MET A 1 -29.08 -3.02 26.72
CA MET A 1 -28.67 -2.49 25.40
C MET A 1 -27.16 -2.67 25.25
N MET A 2 -26.72 -3.73 24.58
CA MET A 2 -25.30 -4.05 24.38
C MET A 2 -25.10 -4.43 22.90
N MET A 3 -25.35 -3.46 22.01
CA MET A 3 -25.23 -3.65 20.55
C MET A 3 -24.44 -2.53 19.87
N ASN A 4 -24.02 -1.49 20.60
CA ASN A 4 -23.32 -0.33 20.02
C ASN A 4 -21.78 -0.49 19.99
N SER A 5 -21.22 -1.36 20.84
CA SER A 5 -19.75 -1.49 20.98
C SER A 5 -19.10 -2.23 19.80
N GLU A 6 -19.76 -3.25 19.24
CA GLU A 6 -19.22 -3.99 18.09
C GLU A 6 -19.30 -3.19 16.78
N ALA A 7 -20.38 -2.42 16.58
CA ALA A 7 -20.53 -1.56 15.41
C ALA A 7 -19.46 -0.47 15.36
N ARG A 8 -19.11 0.11 16.52
CA ARG A 8 -18.03 1.11 16.63
C ARG A 8 -16.65 0.50 16.34
N LYS A 9 -16.37 -0.71 16.85
CA LYS A 9 -15.11 -1.42 16.57
C LYS A 9 -14.94 -1.68 15.06
N ARG A 10 -15.96 -2.22 14.40
CA ARG A 10 -15.92 -2.48 12.95
C ARG A 10 -15.77 -1.21 12.11
N ALA A 11 -16.41 -0.11 12.51
CA ALA A 11 -16.26 1.17 11.83
C ALA A 11 -14.84 1.73 11.97
N GLN A 12 -14.21 1.54 13.13
CA GLN A 12 -12.85 1.97 13.39
C GLN A 12 -11.82 1.11 12.63
N ASP A 13 -12.00 -0.22 12.59
CA ASP A 13 -11.18 -1.12 11.76
C ASP A 13 -11.29 -0.78 10.26
N GLN A 14 -12.50 -0.50 9.77
CA GLN A 14 -12.68 -0.06 8.37
C GLN A 14 -12.07 1.31 8.07
N ALA A 15 -12.08 2.23 9.04
CA ALA A 15 -11.45 3.54 8.88
C ALA A 15 -9.92 3.42 8.79
N SER A 16 -9.31 2.51 9.57
CA SER A 16 -7.88 2.20 9.50
C SER A 16 -7.49 1.40 8.25
N ALA A 17 -8.38 0.56 7.71
CA ALA A 17 -8.11 -0.22 6.51
C ALA A 17 -8.09 0.61 5.20
N LYS A 18 -8.84 1.71 5.13
CA LYS A 18 -8.92 2.56 3.92
C LYS A 18 -7.59 3.23 3.53
N PRO A 19 -6.84 3.86 4.46
CA PRO A 19 -5.51 4.37 4.16
C PRO A 19 -4.53 3.28 3.71
N LEU A 20 -4.55 2.11 4.36
CA LEU A 20 -3.66 1.00 4.02
C LEU A 20 -3.92 0.46 2.61
N ALA A 21 -5.20 0.34 2.22
CA ALA A 21 -5.57 -0.04 0.86
C ALA A 21 -5.13 1.00 -0.19
N ALA A 22 -5.22 2.29 0.11
CA ALA A 22 -4.73 3.35 -0.78
C ALA A 22 -3.20 3.30 -0.96
N VAL A 23 -2.47 3.01 0.12
CA VAL A 23 -1.01 2.88 0.09
C VAL A 23 -0.58 1.62 -0.67
N ALA A 24 -1.31 0.50 -0.53
CA ALA A 24 -1.07 -0.70 -1.32
C ALA A 24 -1.26 -0.44 -2.82
N HIS A 25 -2.35 0.24 -3.18
CA HIS A 25 -2.59 0.64 -4.58
C HIS A 25 -1.50 1.56 -5.12
N LEU A 26 -0.95 2.46 -4.31
CA LEU A 26 0.16 3.33 -4.71
C LEU A 26 1.42 2.51 -5.04
N ALA A 27 1.72 1.47 -4.25
CA ALA A 27 2.85 0.58 -4.51
C ALA A 27 2.70 -0.14 -5.86
N ASP A 28 1.48 -0.59 -6.18
CA ASP A 28 1.19 -1.27 -7.45
C ASP A 28 1.33 -0.32 -8.65
N VAL A 29 0.84 0.92 -8.53
CA VAL A 29 1.01 1.95 -9.57
C VAL A 29 2.48 2.28 -9.80
N TRP A 30 3.32 2.26 -8.76
CA TRP A 30 4.75 2.50 -8.91
C TRP A 30 5.46 1.35 -9.62
N ASP A 31 5.08 0.09 -9.34
CA ASP A 31 5.60 -1.05 -10.10
C ASP A 31 5.19 -0.99 -11.58
N GLU A 32 3.92 -0.70 -11.89
CA GLU A 32 3.48 -0.56 -13.28
C GLU A 32 4.25 0.55 -14.03
N LYS A 33 4.53 1.66 -13.34
CA LYS A 33 5.38 2.72 -13.90
C LYS A 33 6.82 2.29 -14.06
N ALA A 34 7.36 1.50 -13.13
CA ALA A 34 8.70 0.97 -13.23
C ALA A 34 8.85 0.06 -14.46
N ASP A 35 7.89 -0.84 -14.67
CA ASP A 35 7.82 -1.71 -15.85
C ASP A 35 7.75 -0.88 -17.14
N HIS A 36 6.98 0.21 -17.14
CA HIS A 36 6.90 1.13 -18.27
C HIS A 36 8.24 1.84 -18.55
N GLU A 37 8.91 2.35 -17.52
CA GLU A 37 10.21 3.02 -17.67
C GLU A 37 11.28 2.03 -18.15
N ASP A 38 11.27 0.79 -17.67
CA ASP A 38 12.19 -0.25 -18.12
C ASP A 38 11.96 -0.58 -19.61
N ALA A 39 10.71 -0.72 -20.02
CA ALA A 39 10.33 -0.91 -21.42
C ALA A 39 10.73 0.27 -22.32
N CYS A 40 10.76 1.50 -21.77
CA CYS A 40 11.25 2.70 -22.46
C CYS A 40 12.78 2.81 -22.48
N GLY A 41 13.50 1.86 -21.87
CA GLY A 41 14.97 1.85 -21.78
C GLY A 41 15.54 2.72 -20.65
N ASN A 42 14.68 3.18 -19.73
CA ASN A 42 15.06 3.98 -18.57
C ASN A 42 15.19 3.11 -17.30
N GLY A 43 16.13 2.16 -17.34
CA GLY A 43 16.34 1.20 -16.26
C GLY A 43 16.72 1.82 -14.91
N PHE A 44 17.28 3.04 -14.89
CA PHE A 44 17.55 3.75 -13.64
C PHE A 44 16.26 4.21 -12.96
N ALA A 45 15.34 4.83 -13.69
CA ALA A 45 14.05 5.23 -13.15
C ALA A 45 13.23 4.02 -12.70
N ALA A 46 13.23 2.94 -13.51
CA ALA A 46 12.60 1.68 -13.16
C ALA A 46 13.12 1.10 -11.84
N ALA A 47 14.45 1.04 -11.66
CA ALA A 47 15.07 0.53 -10.44
C ALA A 47 14.68 1.34 -9.19
N VAL A 48 14.63 2.67 -9.31
CA VAL A 48 14.20 3.54 -8.21
C VAL A 48 12.72 3.30 -7.87
N LEU A 49 11.85 3.22 -8.88
CA LEU A 49 10.41 3.01 -8.68
C LEU A 49 10.12 1.64 -8.05
N HIS A 50 10.74 0.57 -8.51
CA HIS A 50 10.62 -0.75 -7.89
C HIS A 50 11.15 -0.77 -6.44
N ALA A 51 12.27 -0.10 -6.17
CA ALA A 51 12.81 -0.02 -4.82
C ALA A 51 11.82 0.69 -3.87
N GLN A 52 11.26 1.82 -4.31
CA GLN A 52 10.25 2.56 -3.54
C GLN A 52 8.95 1.75 -3.34
N ALA A 53 8.47 1.05 -4.37
CA ALA A 53 7.32 0.16 -4.26
C ALA A 53 7.56 -0.98 -3.25
N ARG A 54 8.77 -1.55 -3.24
CA ARG A 54 9.15 -2.60 -2.27
C ARG A 54 9.24 -2.08 -0.84
N GLU A 55 9.84 -0.92 -0.64
CA GLU A 55 9.91 -0.27 0.69
C GLU A 55 8.52 0.03 1.23
N LEU A 56 7.61 0.53 0.38
CA LEU A 56 6.25 0.84 0.77
C LEU A 56 5.46 -0.42 1.19
N ARG A 57 5.61 -1.53 0.46
CA ARG A 57 5.00 -2.82 0.82
C ARG A 57 5.60 -3.40 2.10
N ALA A 58 6.90 -3.26 2.32
CA ALA A 58 7.55 -3.70 3.54
C ALA A 58 7.01 -2.95 4.76
N ALA A 59 6.91 -1.61 4.67
CA ALA A 59 6.33 -0.78 5.72
C ALA A 59 4.85 -1.11 6.01
N LEU A 60 4.05 -1.39 4.96
CA LEU A 60 2.67 -1.87 5.11
C LEU A 60 2.60 -3.23 5.82
N SER A 61 3.46 -4.17 5.44
CA SER A 61 3.52 -5.49 6.06
C SER A 61 3.87 -5.41 7.54
N GLU A 62 4.78 -4.52 7.92
CA GLU A 62 5.16 -4.30 9.32
C GLU A 62 3.97 -3.77 10.13
N GLN A 63 3.25 -2.76 9.60
CA GLN A 63 2.06 -2.20 10.26
C GLN A 63 0.91 -3.18 10.43
N LEU A 64 0.77 -4.15 9.52
CA LEU A 64 -0.25 -5.20 9.62
C LEU A 64 0.15 -6.34 10.56
N SER A 65 1.44 -6.46 10.89
CA SER A 65 1.98 -7.50 11.78
C SER A 65 2.13 -7.06 13.24
N ALA A 66 2.04 -5.76 13.51
CA ALA A 66 2.17 -5.14 14.84
C ALA A 66 0.81 -4.98 15.55
#